data_AF-A0A7S1LW06-F1
#
_entry.id   AF-A0A7S1LW06-F1
#
_cell.length_a   1.000
_cell.length_b   1.000
_cell.length_c   1.000
_cell.angle_alpha   90.00
_cell.angle_beta   90.00
_cell.angle_gamma   90.00
#
_symmetry.space_group_name_H-M   'P 1'
#
loop_
_entity.id
_entity.type
_entity.pdbx_description
1 polymer ?
#
loop_
_entity_poly.entity_id
_entity_poly.type
_entity_poly.pdbx_seq_one_letter_code
_entity_poly.pdbx_strand_id
1 'polypeptide(L)'
;HLSDECKRRFYKNWHKSKKKAFTKYQKRWSDASKGEGSPMQAEVERAKKYCQVVRAICHTQIGKVKIGQKKAHIKEIQVNGGTTASKVDFCMGLFEQEVKVADVFSQDEMIDIIGVTRGHGTKGVVSRWGVTRLVRKSHRGLRKVACIGSWHPARVSFQVPRSGQKGYG
;
A
#
# COMPACT_ATOMS: atom_id res chain seq x y z
N HIS A 1 15.28 -16.77 -2.82
CA HIS A 1 15.50 -16.40 -1.42
C HIS A 1 14.68 -15.15 -1.06
N LEU A 2 13.92 -15.18 0.05
CA LEU A 2 13.17 -13.99 0.54
C LEU A 2 13.93 -13.32 1.69
N SER A 3 14.08 -12.00 1.60
CA SER A 3 14.72 -11.17 2.63
C SER A 3 13.99 -11.22 3.98
N ASP A 4 14.74 -11.08 5.07
CA ASP A 4 14.16 -11.03 6.42
C ASP A 4 13.29 -9.78 6.64
N GLU A 5 13.60 -8.66 5.99
CA GLU A 5 12.78 -7.44 6.04
C GLU A 5 11.38 -7.67 5.46
N CYS A 6 11.29 -8.45 4.37
CA CYS A 6 10.03 -8.89 3.77
C CYS A 6 9.31 -9.88 4.68
N LYS A 7 9.99 -10.91 5.20
CA LYS A 7 9.40 -11.89 6.13
C LYS A 7 8.82 -11.22 7.39
N ARG A 8 9.44 -10.15 7.90
CA ARG A 8 8.92 -9.35 9.02
C ARG A 8 7.52 -8.80 8.75
N ARG A 9 7.11 -8.57 7.50
CA ARG A 9 5.77 -8.07 7.16
C ARG A 9 4.67 -9.05 7.59
N PHE A 10 4.97 -10.35 7.57
CA PHE A 10 4.04 -11.43 7.93
C PHE A 10 3.97 -11.72 9.43
N TYR A 11 4.72 -10.98 10.25
CA TYR A 11 4.70 -11.10 11.71
C TYR A 11 4.39 -9.76 12.37
N LYS A 12 3.42 -9.75 13.29
CA LYS A 12 3.24 -8.64 14.23
C LYS A 12 4.41 -8.64 15.24
N ASN A 13 4.66 -9.79 15.87
CA ASN A 13 5.71 -9.96 16.89
C ASN A 13 6.88 -10.82 16.35
N TRP A 14 7.80 -10.21 15.60
CA TRP A 14 8.92 -10.92 14.98
C TRP A 14 9.81 -11.67 15.98
N HIS A 15 10.21 -10.99 17.06
CA HIS A 15 11.19 -11.51 18.03
C HIS A 15 10.66 -12.69 18.86
N LYS A 16 9.35 -12.76 19.10
CA LYS A 16 8.70 -13.87 19.81
C LYS A 16 8.29 -15.01 18.89
N SER A 17 8.39 -14.81 17.57
CA SER A 17 7.99 -15.81 16.59
C SER A 17 9.10 -16.83 16.30
N LYS A 18 8.71 -18.03 15.86
CA LYS A 18 9.64 -19.03 15.32
C LYS A 18 10.13 -18.73 13.89
N LYS A 19 9.71 -17.58 13.30
CA LYS A 19 10.14 -17.08 11.98
C LYS A 19 10.02 -18.10 10.83
N LYS A 20 8.97 -18.92 10.84
CA LYS A 20 8.72 -19.99 9.85
C LYS A 20 8.05 -19.55 8.53
N ALA A 21 7.95 -18.25 8.25
CA ALA A 21 7.32 -17.76 7.02
C ALA A 21 8.12 -18.24 5.80
N PHE A 22 7.40 -18.80 4.82
CA PHE A 22 7.94 -19.32 3.56
C PHE A 22 8.97 -20.45 3.65
N THR A 23 9.21 -21.06 4.83
CA THR A 23 10.21 -22.15 4.95
C THR A 23 9.85 -23.37 4.11
N LYS A 24 8.57 -23.79 4.13
CA LYS A 24 8.07 -24.88 3.28
C LYS A 24 8.09 -24.52 1.79
N TYR A 25 7.75 -23.28 1.46
CA TYR A 25 7.76 -22.78 0.07
C TYR A 25 9.19 -22.79 -0.49
N GLN A 26 10.15 -22.25 0.26
CA GLN A 26 11.56 -22.25 -0.12
C GLN A 26 12.10 -23.67 -0.22
N LYS A 27 11.73 -24.57 0.70
CA LYS A 27 12.13 -25.98 0.62
C LYS A 27 11.59 -26.66 -0.64
N ARG A 28 10.29 -26.52 -0.93
CA ARG A 28 9.64 -27.08 -2.13
C ARG A 28 10.41 -26.72 -3.41
N TRP A 29 10.76 -25.45 -3.57
CA TRP A 29 11.41 -24.98 -4.79
C TRP A 29 12.93 -25.22 -4.83
N SER A 30 13.57 -25.29 -3.66
CA SER A 30 14.97 -25.74 -3.53
C SER A 30 15.12 -27.23 -3.86
N ASP A 31 14.15 -28.05 -3.45
CA ASP A 31 14.13 -29.47 -3.80
C ASP A 31 13.79 -29.67 -5.28
N ALA A 32 12.84 -28.88 -5.82
CA ALA A 32 12.50 -28.90 -7.24
C ALA A 32 13.66 -28.45 -8.15
N SER A 33 14.48 -27.47 -7.73
CA SER A 33 15.63 -27.01 -8.50
C SER A 33 16.77 -28.04 -8.60
N LYS A 34 16.73 -29.12 -7.82
CA LYS A 34 17.71 -30.22 -7.88
C LYS A 34 17.29 -31.34 -8.83
N GLY A 35 16.05 -31.36 -9.30
CA GLY A 35 15.58 -32.31 -10.31
C GLY A 35 15.82 -31.81 -11.73
N GLU A 36 15.43 -32.59 -12.73
CA GLU A 36 15.60 -32.29 -14.17
C GLU A 36 14.60 -31.27 -14.74
N GLY A 37 13.90 -30.51 -13.89
CA GLY A 37 12.86 -29.55 -14.30
C GLY A 37 13.14 -28.13 -13.84
N SER A 38 12.72 -27.14 -14.63
CA SER A 38 12.78 -25.74 -14.20
C SER A 38 11.80 -25.51 -13.04
N PRO A 39 12.25 -24.95 -11.89
CA PRO A 39 11.37 -24.71 -10.76
C PRO A 39 10.25 -23.74 -11.17
N MET A 40 9.03 -24.01 -10.71
CA MET A 40 7.82 -23.22 -10.93
C MET A 40 7.24 -23.24 -12.36
N GLN A 41 7.76 -24.06 -13.28
CA GLN A 41 7.36 -24.06 -14.69
C GLN A 41 5.84 -24.11 -14.92
N ALA A 42 5.13 -25.05 -14.28
CA ALA A 42 3.69 -25.20 -14.45
C ALA A 42 2.89 -23.97 -14.01
N GLU A 43 3.35 -23.27 -12.96
CA GLU A 43 2.69 -22.04 -12.48
C GLU A 43 2.99 -20.87 -13.40
N VAL A 44 4.22 -20.79 -13.92
CA VAL A 44 4.64 -19.80 -14.92
C VAL A 44 3.82 -19.97 -16.21
N GLU A 45 3.72 -21.19 -16.74
CA GLU A 45 2.94 -21.49 -17.95
C GLU A 45 1.45 -21.19 -17.76
N ARG A 46 0.89 -21.53 -16.59
CA ARG A 46 -0.48 -21.16 -16.23
C ARG A 46 -0.68 -19.64 -16.25
N ALA A 47 0.27 -18.89 -15.68
CA ALA A 47 0.21 -17.43 -15.69
C ALA A 47 0.27 -16.87 -17.11
N LYS A 48 1.17 -17.38 -17.96
CA LYS A 48 1.28 -16.96 -19.37
C LYS A 48 0.00 -17.23 -20.16
N LYS A 49 -0.66 -18.36 -19.91
CA LYS A 49 -1.84 -18.80 -20.68
C LYS A 49 -3.13 -18.09 -20.27
N TYR A 50 -3.34 -17.88 -18.97
CA TYR A 50 -4.65 -17.47 -18.46
C TYR A 50 -4.69 -16.03 -17.90
N CYS A 51 -3.55 -15.46 -17.48
CA CYS A 51 -3.57 -14.13 -16.89
C CYS A 51 -3.69 -13.04 -17.97
N GLN A 52 -4.52 -12.03 -17.69
CA GLN A 52 -4.62 -10.83 -18.53
C GLN A 52 -3.73 -9.71 -18.01
N VAL A 53 -3.56 -9.64 -16.68
CA VAL A 53 -2.77 -8.64 -15.99
C VAL A 53 -1.74 -9.35 -15.13
N VAL A 54 -0.49 -8.89 -15.23
CA VAL A 54 0.64 -9.40 -14.45
C VAL A 54 1.13 -8.28 -13.53
N ARG A 55 1.23 -8.59 -12.23
CA ARG A 55 1.73 -7.67 -11.21
C ARG A 55 2.89 -8.32 -10.48
N ALA A 56 4.00 -7.59 -10.37
CA ALA A 56 5.15 -8.00 -9.59
C ALA A 56 4.95 -7.62 -8.13
N ILE A 57 5.20 -8.55 -7.21
CA ILE A 57 5.24 -8.26 -5.77
C ILE A 57 6.64 -7.74 -5.45
N CYS A 58 6.74 -6.44 -5.18
CA CYS A 58 7.99 -5.75 -4.86
C CYS A 58 8.01 -5.35 -3.38
N HIS A 59 9.20 -5.21 -2.80
CA HIS A 59 9.35 -4.67 -1.46
C HIS A 59 10.48 -3.67 -1.37
N THR A 60 10.31 -2.66 -0.52
CA THR A 60 11.38 -1.68 -0.25
C THR A 60 12.45 -2.27 0.67
N GLN A 61 13.61 -1.61 0.72
CA GLN A 61 14.72 -1.96 1.61
C GLN A 61 14.81 -0.94 2.74
N ILE A 62 14.00 -1.14 3.77
CA ILE A 62 13.78 -0.13 4.81
C ILE A 62 14.97 -0.01 5.75
N GLY A 63 15.76 -1.08 5.92
CA GLY A 63 16.95 -1.07 6.77
C GLY A 63 18.02 -0.08 6.29
N LYS A 64 18.05 0.24 4.99
CA LYS A 64 18.98 1.23 4.40
C LYS A 64 18.66 2.67 4.83
N VAL A 65 17.41 2.98 5.20
CA VAL A 65 16.93 4.36 5.43
C VAL A 65 17.08 4.84 6.89
N LYS A 66 17.61 4.01 7.80
CA LYS A 66 17.93 4.37 9.21
C LYS A 66 16.81 5.05 10.04
N ILE A 67 15.54 4.81 9.71
CA ILE A 67 14.37 5.37 10.46
C ILE A 67 13.88 4.48 11.62
N GLY A 68 14.67 3.49 12.05
CA GLY A 68 14.31 2.54 13.12
C GLY A 68 13.34 1.42 12.72
N GLN A 69 12.56 1.58 11.65
CA GLN A 69 11.72 0.53 11.10
C GLN A 69 12.56 -0.52 10.35
N LYS A 70 12.33 -1.81 10.64
CA LYS A 70 12.99 -2.97 9.99
C LYS A 70 12.04 -3.81 9.12
N LYS A 71 10.78 -3.41 9.04
CA LYS A 71 9.71 -4.13 8.31
C LYS A 71 9.55 -3.50 6.93
N ALA A 72 9.85 -4.25 5.87
CA ALA A 72 9.72 -3.76 4.51
C ALA A 72 8.25 -3.43 4.17
N HIS A 73 8.06 -2.47 3.27
CA HIS A 73 6.77 -2.21 2.67
C HIS A 73 6.66 -3.05 1.40
N ILE A 74 5.65 -3.92 1.33
CA ILE A 74 5.37 -4.77 0.18
C ILE A 74 4.25 -4.10 -0.62
N LYS A 75 4.43 -3.99 -1.94
CA LYS A 75 3.42 -3.49 -2.88
C LYS A 75 3.44 -4.31 -4.16
N GLU A 76 2.29 -4.41 -4.80
CA GLU A 76 2.17 -4.93 -6.16
C GLU A 76 2.35 -3.80 -7.16
N ILE A 77 3.20 -4.00 -8.16
CA ILE A 77 3.42 -3.07 -9.26
C ILE A 77 3.02 -3.78 -10.54
N GLN A 78 2.08 -3.20 -11.29
CA GLN A 78 1.65 -3.78 -12.56
C GLN A 78 2.75 -3.61 -13.61
N VAL A 79 3.05 -4.68 -14.35
CA VAL A 79 3.97 -4.62 -15.49
C VAL A 79 3.18 -4.27 -16.74
N ASN A 80 3.57 -3.16 -17.37
CA ASN A 80 2.95 -2.64 -18.59
C ASN A 80 3.82 -2.93 -19.81
N GLY A 81 3.22 -2.84 -21.00
CA GLY A 81 3.90 -3.13 -22.28
C GLY A 81 4.01 -4.62 -22.62
N GLY A 82 4.17 -4.93 -23.90
CA GLY A 82 4.36 -6.29 -24.41
C GLY A 82 3.17 -7.25 -24.22
N THR A 83 3.41 -8.54 -24.47
CA THR A 83 2.43 -9.63 -24.28
C THR A 83 2.41 -10.11 -22.83
N THR A 84 1.35 -10.82 -22.40
CA THR A 84 1.32 -11.45 -21.06
C THR A 84 2.53 -12.34 -20.84
N ALA A 85 2.93 -13.14 -21.85
CA ALA A 85 4.07 -14.03 -21.74
C ALA A 85 5.37 -13.26 -21.45
N SER A 86 5.64 -12.19 -22.20
CA SER A 86 6.83 -11.36 -21.97
C SER A 86 6.82 -10.66 -20.62
N LYS A 87 5.65 -10.27 -20.11
CA LYS A 87 5.52 -9.68 -18.76
C LYS A 87 5.89 -10.70 -17.67
N VAL A 88 5.45 -11.95 -17.81
CA VAL A 88 5.81 -13.02 -16.87
C VAL A 88 7.30 -13.29 -16.92
N ASP A 89 7.88 -13.40 -18.11
CA ASP A 89 9.32 -13.62 -18.28
C ASP A 89 10.16 -12.48 -17.70
N PHE A 90 9.72 -11.23 -17.90
CA PHE A 90 10.33 -10.06 -17.29
C PHE A 90 10.33 -10.13 -15.75
N CYS A 91 9.18 -10.46 -15.15
CA CYS A 91 9.09 -10.64 -13.69
C CYS A 91 10.01 -11.76 -13.19
N MET A 92 10.07 -12.89 -13.91
CA MET A 92 10.91 -14.03 -13.55
C MET A 92 12.40 -13.68 -13.60
N GLY A 93 12.82 -12.91 -14.61
CA GLY A 93 14.20 -12.44 -14.74
C GLY A 93 14.63 -11.47 -13.64
N LEU A 94 13.69 -10.74 -13.03
CA LEU A 94 13.94 -9.77 -11.95
C LEU A 94 13.86 -10.37 -10.54
N PHE A 95 13.59 -11.66 -10.39
CA PHE A 95 13.54 -12.27 -9.07
C PHE A 95 14.88 -12.15 -8.35
N GLU A 96 14.82 -11.67 -7.10
CA GLU A 96 15.97 -11.46 -6.22
C GLU A 96 16.93 -10.36 -6.66
N GLN A 97 16.62 -9.65 -7.74
CA GLN A 97 17.37 -8.49 -8.21
C GLN A 97 16.79 -7.19 -7.65
N GLU A 98 17.66 -6.18 -7.51
CA GLU A 98 17.24 -4.83 -7.14
C GLU A 98 16.84 -4.04 -8.40
N VAL A 99 15.69 -3.37 -8.36
CA VAL A 99 15.26 -2.41 -9.41
C VAL A 99 15.44 -1.00 -8.86
N LYS A 100 16.18 -0.15 -9.57
CA LYS A 100 16.41 1.23 -9.13
C LYS A 100 15.27 2.13 -9.62
N VAL A 101 15.05 3.23 -8.91
CA VAL A 101 14.05 4.25 -9.30
C VAL A 101 14.33 4.82 -10.69
N ALA A 102 15.62 5.00 -11.04
CA ALA A 102 16.05 5.50 -12.35
C ALA A 102 15.76 4.53 -13.52
N ASP A 103 15.52 3.24 -13.23
CA ASP A 103 15.13 2.26 -14.26
C ASP A 103 13.61 2.31 -14.54
N VAL A 104 12.84 2.97 -13.67
CA VAL A 104 11.37 3.02 -13.73
C VAL A 104 10.87 4.38 -14.17
N PHE A 105 11.49 5.46 -13.67
CA PHE A 105 11.09 6.84 -13.95
C PHE A 105 12.24 7.59 -14.62
N SER A 106 11.87 8.44 -15.58
CA SER A 106 12.81 9.34 -16.23
C SER A 106 12.90 10.69 -15.52
N GLN A 107 14.01 11.39 -15.74
CA GLN A 107 14.13 12.78 -15.28
C GLN A 107 13.08 13.66 -15.97
N ASP A 108 12.52 14.61 -15.24
CA ASP A 108 11.50 15.57 -15.71
C ASP A 108 10.16 14.96 -16.15
N GLU A 109 9.90 13.70 -15.79
CA GLU A 109 8.62 13.04 -15.98
C GLU A 109 7.57 13.50 -14.96
N MET A 110 6.34 13.71 -15.43
CA MET A 110 5.21 14.01 -14.56
C MET A 110 4.73 12.72 -13.87
N ILE A 111 4.84 12.69 -12.54
CA ILE A 111 4.46 11.54 -11.73
C ILE A 111 3.37 11.87 -10.71
N ASP A 112 2.52 10.88 -10.42
CA ASP A 112 1.52 10.97 -9.35
C ASP A 112 2.10 10.48 -8.01
N ILE A 113 1.84 11.22 -6.94
CA ILE A 113 2.25 10.84 -5.58
C ILE A 113 1.05 10.38 -4.78
N ILE A 114 1.03 9.09 -4.44
CA ILE A 114 -0.02 8.47 -3.61
C ILE A 114 0.54 8.19 -2.22
N GLY A 115 -0.06 8.77 -1.20
CA GLY A 115 0.34 8.61 0.19
C GLY A 115 -0.80 8.90 1.17
N VAL A 116 -0.50 8.71 2.45
CA VAL A 116 -1.44 9.03 3.53
C VAL A 116 -1.14 10.44 4.05
N THR A 117 -2.18 11.24 4.21
CA THR A 117 -2.06 12.62 4.70
C THR A 117 -1.63 12.68 6.17
N ARG A 118 -1.03 13.79 6.60
CA ARG A 118 -0.67 13.99 8.02
C ARG A 118 -1.93 13.93 8.90
N GLY A 119 -1.89 13.10 9.93
CA GLY A 119 -2.97 13.03 10.92
C GLY A 119 -3.02 14.26 11.81
N HIS A 120 -4.23 14.79 12.02
CA HIS A 120 -4.51 15.88 12.95
C HIS A 120 -5.50 15.50 14.07
N GLY A 121 -5.91 14.23 14.12
CA GLY A 121 -6.86 13.70 15.09
C GLY A 121 -8.28 14.24 14.91
N THR A 122 -9.08 14.17 15.97
CA THR A 122 -10.44 14.73 16.00
C THR A 122 -10.40 16.26 15.95
N LYS A 123 -10.95 16.84 14.90
CA LYS A 123 -11.10 18.29 14.70
C LYS A 123 -12.56 18.71 14.61
N GLY A 124 -12.84 19.93 15.08
CA GLY A 124 -14.13 20.59 14.91
C GLY A 124 -14.39 21.01 13.47
N VAL A 125 -15.65 21.32 13.15
CA VAL A 125 -16.11 21.63 11.78
C VAL A 125 -15.37 22.78 11.10
N VAL A 126 -14.98 23.80 11.86
CA VAL A 126 -14.23 24.96 11.33
C VAL A 126 -12.88 24.52 10.77
N SER A 127 -12.10 23.74 11.53
CA SER A 127 -10.77 23.31 11.08
C SER A 127 -10.86 22.16 10.06
N ARG A 128 -11.85 21.28 10.17
CA ARG A 128 -12.01 20.12 9.29
C ARG A 128 -12.56 20.49 7.91
N TRP A 129 -13.55 21.37 7.86
CA TRP A 129 -14.32 21.68 6.66
C TRP A 129 -14.23 23.15 6.23
N GLY A 130 -13.56 24.02 7.00
CA GLY A 130 -13.40 25.43 6.63
C GLY A 130 -14.65 26.30 6.86
N VAL A 131 -15.66 25.81 7.60
CA VAL A 131 -16.88 26.58 7.87
C VAL A 131 -16.56 27.83 8.69
N THR A 132 -17.16 28.96 8.32
CA THR A 132 -17.03 30.23 9.05
C THR A 132 -17.50 30.10 10.50
N ARG A 133 -16.75 30.71 11.41
CA ARG A 133 -17.13 30.77 12.84
C ARG A 133 -18.39 31.61 13.00
N LEU A 134 -19.26 31.23 13.94
CA LEU A 134 -20.40 32.06 14.32
C LEU A 134 -19.91 33.33 15.03
N VAL A 135 -20.80 34.33 15.07
CA VAL A 135 -20.56 35.59 15.76
C VAL A 135 -20.21 35.36 17.23
N ARG A 136 -19.37 36.26 17.79
CA ARG A 136 -18.85 36.14 19.16
C ARG A 136 -19.94 35.94 20.23
N LYS A 137 -21.12 36.54 20.04
CA LYS A 137 -22.25 36.50 20.98
C LYS A 137 -23.13 35.25 20.86
N SER A 138 -22.76 34.26 20.03
CA SER A 138 -23.55 33.02 19.91
C SER A 138 -23.55 32.23 21.22
N HIS A 139 -24.72 31.89 21.73
CA HIS A 139 -24.85 31.04 22.92
C HIS A 139 -24.41 29.58 22.62
N ARG A 140 -23.77 28.94 23.60
CA ARG A 140 -23.22 27.57 23.52
C ARG A 140 -22.23 27.37 22.37
N GLY A 141 -21.28 28.30 22.25
CA GLY A 141 -20.10 28.16 21.40
C GLY A 141 -20.26 28.63 19.96
N LEU A 142 -19.15 29.11 19.41
CA LEU A 142 -19.06 29.78 18.11
C LEU A 142 -18.39 28.95 17.00
N ARG A 143 -17.83 27.78 17.33
CA ARG A 143 -17.09 26.91 16.38
C ARG A 143 -17.93 25.69 15.99
N LYS A 144 -19.13 25.92 15.49
CA LYS A 144 -20.12 24.91 15.10
C LYS A 144 -20.85 25.30 13.81
N VAL A 145 -21.49 24.34 13.16
CA VAL A 145 -22.49 24.62 12.13
C VAL A 145 -23.78 25.00 12.85
N ALA A 146 -24.43 26.11 12.45
CA ALA A 146 -25.66 26.57 13.09
C ALA A 146 -26.88 25.70 12.70
N CYS A 147 -27.16 25.58 11.40
CA CYS A 147 -28.24 24.75 10.87
C CYS A 147 -27.65 23.49 10.23
N ILE A 148 -28.05 22.31 10.71
CA ILE A 148 -27.54 21.01 10.23
C ILE A 148 -28.50 20.30 9.25
N GLY A 149 -29.63 20.93 8.90
CA GLY A 149 -30.63 20.38 7.98
C GLY A 149 -31.97 21.08 8.10
N SER A 150 -32.81 20.95 7.08
CA SER A 150 -34.24 21.30 7.13
C SER A 150 -35.02 20.32 8.00
N TRP A 151 -36.29 20.65 8.32
CA TRP A 151 -37.17 19.74 9.06
C TRP A 151 -37.40 18.43 8.29
N HIS A 152 -37.80 18.55 7.02
CA HIS A 152 -37.95 17.42 6.11
C HIS A 152 -36.78 17.46 5.10
N PRO A 153 -35.95 16.41 4.97
CA PRO A 153 -36.07 15.09 5.59
C PRO A 153 -35.68 15.07 7.08
N ALA A 154 -36.33 14.19 7.87
CA ALA A 154 -36.09 14.03 9.31
C ALA A 154 -34.78 13.28 9.64
N ARG A 155 -33.69 13.63 8.94
CA ARG A 155 -32.34 13.09 9.14
C ARG A 155 -31.29 14.10 8.72
N VAL A 156 -30.13 14.06 9.37
CA VAL A 156 -28.98 14.87 8.96
C VAL A 156 -28.36 14.26 7.69
N SER A 157 -28.14 15.08 6.65
CA SER A 157 -27.48 14.63 5.43
C SER A 157 -25.99 14.32 5.67
N PHE A 158 -25.47 13.32 4.96
CA PHE A 158 -24.04 12.95 5.02
C PHE A 158 -23.11 14.05 4.50
N GLN A 159 -23.63 14.97 3.68
CA GLN A 159 -22.89 16.12 3.15
C GLN A 159 -22.72 17.24 4.17
N VAL A 160 -23.44 17.22 5.30
CA VAL A 160 -23.39 18.28 6.30
C VAL A 160 -22.03 18.23 7.03
N PRO A 161 -21.31 19.36 7.15
CA PRO A 161 -20.03 19.39 7.86
C PRO A 161 -20.16 18.99 9.33
N ARG A 162 -19.50 17.88 9.73
CA ARG A 162 -19.44 17.40 11.12
C ARG A 162 -18.01 17.33 11.64
N SER A 163 -17.84 17.50 12.95
CA SER A 163 -16.56 17.25 13.62
C SER A 163 -16.16 15.78 13.45
N GLY A 164 -14.87 15.51 13.48
CA GLY A 164 -14.33 14.15 13.35
C GLY A 164 -12.88 14.16 12.94
N GLN A 165 -12.36 13.02 12.50
CA GLN A 165 -10.98 12.87 12.08
C GLN A 165 -10.63 13.82 10.92
N LYS A 166 -9.50 14.52 11.04
CA LYS A 166 -8.89 15.30 9.95
C LYS A 166 -7.51 14.72 9.62
N GLY A 167 -7.29 14.38 8.35
CA GLY A 167 -6.06 13.77 7.86
C GLY A 167 -5.88 12.31 8.31
N TYR A 168 -4.77 11.69 7.93
CA TYR A 168 -4.55 10.24 8.02
C TYR A 168 -5.57 9.42 7.20
N GLY A 169 -6.13 10.06 6.16
CA GLY A 169 -6.84 9.41 5.07
C GLY A 169 -5.91 9.14 3.91
#